data_AF-A0A653CQP9-F1
#
_entry.id   AF-A0A653CQP9-F1
#
_cell.length_a   1.000
_cell.length_b   1.000
_cell.length_c   1.000
_cell.angle_alpha   90.00
_cell.angle_beta   90.00
_cell.angle_gamma   90.00
#
_symmetry.space_group_name_H-M   'P 1'
#
loop_
_entity.id
_entity.type
_entity.pdbx_description
1 polymer ?
#
loop_
_entity_poly.entity_id
_entity_poly.type
_entity_poly.pdbx_seq_one_letter_code
_entity_poly.pdbx_strand_id
1 'polypeptide(L)'
;MICIDKYGINYQKCVKHLPARSAVQIKMRYRNCCRMLVKRSEYSLQEDSRIMGYVKQYGTKIWGPLANELNRSTGLLRQRYKTISNFLNRHPDKTIKDVPRRKSNVDGAEMKRYQLSR
;
A
#
# COMPACT_ATOMS: atom_id res chain seq x y z
N MET A 1 -8.43 -7.37 12.47
CA MET A 1 -7.62 -6.86 13.60
C MET A 1 -8.42 -7.21 14.85
N ILE A 2 -8.06 -8.31 15.54
CA ILE A 2 -8.98 -9.10 16.41
C ILE A 2 -9.91 -8.26 17.30
N CYS A 3 -9.39 -7.23 17.98
CA CYS A 3 -10.23 -6.37 18.84
C CYS A 3 -11.26 -5.52 18.08
N ILE A 4 -10.94 -5.01 16.90
CA ILE A 4 -11.90 -4.21 16.11
C ILE A 4 -12.93 -5.11 15.44
N ASP A 5 -12.52 -6.31 15.04
CA ASP A 5 -13.45 -7.31 14.50
C ASP A 5 -14.49 -7.72 15.57
N LYS A 6 -14.08 -7.73 16.86
CA LYS A 6 -14.94 -8.08 18.00
C LYS A 6 -15.72 -6.90 18.61
N TYR A 7 -15.17 -5.69 18.61
CA TYR A 7 -15.72 -4.54 19.36
C TYR A 7 -16.02 -3.31 18.48
N GLY A 8 -15.85 -3.41 17.17
CA GLY A 8 -16.01 -2.30 16.23
C GLY A 8 -14.98 -1.19 16.44
N ILE A 9 -15.30 0.02 15.98
CA ILE A 9 -14.43 1.21 16.09
C ILE A 9 -14.38 1.81 17.52
N ASN A 10 -14.77 1.04 18.54
CA ASN A 10 -14.64 1.43 19.94
C ASN A 10 -13.21 1.16 20.43
N TYR A 11 -12.30 2.09 20.11
CA TYR A 11 -10.88 1.96 20.45
C TYR A 11 -10.63 1.91 21.96
N GLN A 12 -11.45 2.57 22.77
CA GLN A 12 -11.32 2.56 24.24
C GLN A 12 -11.56 1.16 24.80
N LYS A 13 -12.54 0.43 24.26
CA LYS A 13 -12.77 -0.97 24.60
C LYS A 13 -11.61 -1.86 24.15
N CYS A 14 -10.98 -1.55 23.00
CA CYS A 14 -9.82 -2.29 22.51
C CYS A 14 -8.58 -2.16 23.40
N VAL A 15 -8.35 -0.98 24.01
CA VAL A 15 -7.20 -0.74 24.91
C VAL A 15 -7.20 -1.70 26.10
N LYS A 16 -8.37 -2.05 26.63
CA LYS A 16 -8.50 -3.01 27.74
C LYS A 16 -7.93 -4.40 27.42
N HIS A 17 -7.84 -4.75 26.15
CA HIS A 17 -7.29 -6.02 25.68
C HIS A 17 -5.89 -5.88 25.05
N LEU A 18 -5.37 -4.66 24.94
CA LEU A 18 -4.08 -4.34 24.35
C LEU A 18 -3.33 -3.35 25.26
N PRO A 19 -2.89 -3.78 26.46
CA PRO A 19 -2.38 -2.88 27.50
C PRO A 19 -1.15 -2.07 27.08
N ALA A 20 -0.35 -2.57 26.12
CA ALA A 20 0.80 -1.87 25.57
C ALA A 20 0.46 -0.90 24.41
N ARG A 21 -0.82 -0.68 24.10
CA ARG A 21 -1.26 0.13 22.95
C ARG A 21 -2.29 1.17 23.37
N SER A 22 -2.05 2.43 22.99
CA SER A 22 -3.03 3.50 23.20
C SER A 22 -4.16 3.46 22.16
N ALA A 23 -5.32 4.03 22.51
CA ALA A 23 -6.45 4.15 21.59
C ALA A 23 -6.06 4.87 20.28
N VAL A 24 -5.16 5.85 20.36
CA VAL A 24 -4.63 6.57 19.18
C VAL A 24 -3.81 5.64 18.29
N GLN A 25 -2.92 4.83 18.86
CA GLN A 25 -2.12 3.87 18.10
C GLN A 25 -3.01 2.81 17.40
N ILE A 26 -4.02 2.30 18.12
CA ILE A 26 -4.98 1.33 17.58
C ILE A 26 -5.77 1.96 16.42
N LYS A 27 -6.30 3.17 16.61
CA LYS A 27 -7.02 3.94 15.57
C LYS A 27 -6.15 4.16 14.34
N MET A 28 -4.89 4.59 14.52
CA MET A 28 -3.95 4.83 13.43
C MET A 28 -3.62 3.55 12.67
N ARG A 29 -3.32 2.46 13.39
CA ARG A 29 -3.07 1.15 12.77
C ARG A 29 -4.29 0.67 12.01
N TYR A 30 -5.48 0.77 12.59
CA TYR A 30 -6.71 0.36 11.92
C TYR A 30 -6.93 1.16 10.64
N ARG A 31 -6.94 2.49 10.72
CA ARG A 31 -7.19 3.36 9.54
C ARG A 31 -6.16 3.13 8.44
N ASN A 32 -4.87 3.06 8.79
CA ASN A 32 -3.80 3.04 7.80
C ASN A 32 -3.49 1.64 7.25
N CYS A 33 -3.82 0.58 7.99
CA CYS A 33 -3.40 -0.78 7.64
C CYS A 33 -4.51 -1.80 7.51
N CYS A 34 -5.66 -1.61 8.15
CA CYS A 34 -6.70 -2.64 8.27
C CYS A 34 -8.06 -2.20 7.70
N ARG A 35 -8.47 -0.93 7.85
CA ARG A 35 -9.75 -0.39 7.37
C ARG A 35 -9.74 -0.16 5.87
N MET A 36 -8.66 0.43 5.37
CA MET A 36 -8.45 0.51 3.94
C MET A 36 -7.99 -0.87 3.49
N LEU A 37 -8.71 -1.50 2.56
CA LEU A 37 -8.25 -2.66 1.79
C LEU A 37 -7.12 -2.22 0.85
N VAL A 38 -6.11 -1.54 1.39
CA VAL A 38 -5.01 -0.95 0.64
C VAL A 38 -4.31 -2.06 -0.10
N LYS A 39 -4.25 -1.96 -1.42
CA LYS A 39 -3.46 -2.84 -2.24
C LYS A 39 -2.00 -2.74 -1.79
N ARG A 40 -1.43 -3.85 -1.32
CA ARG A 40 -0.01 -3.99 -0.96
C ARG A 40 0.76 -4.89 -1.93
N SER A 41 0.09 -5.39 -2.96
CA SER A 41 0.71 -6.18 -4.02
C SER A 41 1.58 -5.29 -4.93
N GLU A 42 2.19 -5.90 -5.92
CA GLU A 42 3.11 -5.24 -6.84
C GLU A 42 2.46 -4.07 -7.59
N TYR A 43 3.28 -3.12 -8.01
CA TYR A 43 2.84 -2.03 -8.88
C TYR A 43 2.82 -2.53 -10.33
N SER A 44 1.69 -2.39 -11.01
CA SER A 44 1.63 -2.63 -12.45
C SER A 44 2.24 -1.47 -13.24
N LEU A 45 2.53 -1.72 -14.52
CA LEU A 45 2.95 -0.66 -15.43
C LEU A 45 1.89 0.44 -15.57
N GLN A 46 0.60 0.09 -15.55
CA GLN A 46 -0.47 1.09 -15.60
C GLN A 46 -0.47 1.96 -14.34
N GLU A 47 -0.27 1.36 -13.16
CA GLU A 47 -0.17 2.12 -11.89
C GLU A 47 1.02 3.09 -11.94
N ASP A 48 2.20 2.65 -12.40
CA ASP A 48 3.38 3.51 -12.53
C ASP A 48 3.12 4.68 -13.50
N SER A 49 2.56 4.40 -14.68
CA SER A 49 2.21 5.43 -15.67
C SER A 49 1.20 6.43 -15.11
N ARG A 50 0.19 5.94 -14.38
CA ARG A 50 -0.82 6.79 -13.76
C ARG A 50 -0.22 7.68 -12.67
N ILE A 51 0.67 7.15 -11.84
CA ILE A 51 1.41 7.92 -10.82
C ILE A 51 2.22 9.05 -11.48
N MET A 52 2.98 8.74 -12.52
CA MET A 52 3.80 9.74 -13.21
C MET A 52 2.96 10.81 -13.89
N GLY A 53 1.88 10.42 -14.57
CA GLY A 53 0.95 11.36 -15.21
C GLY A 53 0.25 12.27 -14.19
N TYR A 54 -0.20 11.70 -13.07
CA TYR A 54 -0.84 12.47 -12.00
C TYR A 54 0.12 13.51 -11.40
N VAL A 55 1.38 13.13 -11.13
CA VAL A 55 2.37 14.08 -10.60
C VAL A 55 2.72 15.16 -11.63
N LYS A 56 2.77 14.83 -12.92
CA LYS A 56 2.96 15.84 -13.98
C LYS A 56 1.83 16.88 -13.99
N GLN A 57 0.60 16.47 -13.68
CA GLN A 57 -0.58 17.33 -13.69
C GLN A 57 -0.77 18.13 -12.38
N TYR A 58 -0.55 17.51 -11.22
CA TYR A 58 -0.92 18.06 -9.90
C TYR A 58 0.26 18.26 -8.95
N GLY A 59 1.48 17.86 -9.35
CA GLY A 59 2.67 17.91 -8.51
C GLY A 59 2.71 16.82 -7.43
N THR A 60 3.64 16.99 -6.47
CA THR A 60 3.96 15.97 -5.45
C THR A 60 3.39 16.26 -4.06
N LYS A 61 2.53 17.29 -3.93
CA LYS A 61 1.97 17.71 -2.63
C LYS A 61 0.65 17.00 -2.31
N ILE A 62 -0.15 16.67 -3.32
CA ILE A 62 -1.51 16.14 -3.15
C ILE A 62 -1.54 14.69 -3.62
N TRP A 63 -1.86 13.75 -2.72
CA TRP A 63 -1.89 12.31 -3.04
C TRP A 63 -3.22 11.64 -2.72
N GLY A 64 -4.10 12.32 -1.97
CA GLY A 64 -5.37 11.77 -1.50
C GLY A 64 -6.27 11.26 -2.63
N PRO A 65 -6.51 12.06 -3.69
CA PRO A 65 -7.35 11.63 -4.81
C PRO A 65 -6.78 10.37 -5.51
N LEU A 66 -5.48 10.38 -5.84
CA LEU A 66 -4.82 9.24 -6.48
C LEU A 66 -4.79 7.99 -5.57
N ALA A 67 -4.64 8.18 -4.26
CA ALA A 67 -4.68 7.10 -3.28
C ALA A 67 -6.04 6.39 -3.26
N ASN A 68 -7.14 7.15 -3.35
CA ASN A 68 -8.48 6.59 -3.46
C ASN A 68 -8.67 5.89 -4.81
N GLU A 69 -8.21 6.49 -5.91
CA GLU A 69 -8.31 5.93 -7.27
C GLU A 69 -7.57 4.58 -7.39
N LEU A 70 -6.33 4.51 -6.93
CA LEU A 70 -5.51 3.30 -7.04
C LEU A 70 -5.71 2.32 -5.88
N ASN A 71 -6.57 2.66 -4.90
CA ASN A 71 -6.73 1.94 -3.64
C ASN A 71 -5.36 1.65 -2.96
N ARG A 72 -4.48 2.66 -2.96
CA ARG A 72 -3.13 2.63 -2.37
C ARG A 72 -3.03 3.66 -1.25
N SER A 73 -2.15 3.47 -0.28
CA SER A 73 -1.91 4.52 0.72
C SER A 73 -1.08 5.65 0.10
N THR A 74 -1.32 6.89 0.55
CA THR A 74 -0.57 8.06 0.07
C THR A 74 0.94 7.93 0.30
N GLY A 75 1.35 7.27 1.38
CA GLY A 75 2.76 6.99 1.69
C GLY A 75 3.40 6.05 0.66
N LEU A 76 2.70 4.98 0.26
CA LEU A 76 3.17 4.04 -0.75
C LEU A 76 3.31 4.70 -2.13
N LEU A 77 2.33 5.53 -2.52
CA LEU A 77 2.41 6.28 -3.78
C LEU A 77 3.60 7.25 -3.82
N ARG A 78 3.82 8.01 -2.74
CA ARG A 78 4.99 8.89 -2.60
C ARG A 78 6.30 8.12 -2.72
N GLN A 79 6.40 6.99 -2.03
CA GLN A 79 7.60 6.15 -2.07
C GLN A 79 7.83 5.56 -3.47
N ARG A 80 6.76 5.10 -4.13
CA ARG A 80 6.85 4.56 -5.49
C ARG A 80 7.27 5.62 -6.49
N TYR A 81 6.68 6.82 -6.43
CA TYR A 81 7.09 7.95 -7.27
C TYR A 81 8.59 8.25 -7.10
N LYS A 82 9.08 8.40 -5.86
CA LYS A 82 10.51 8.60 -5.60
C LYS A 82 11.38 7.50 -6.21
N THR A 83 10.92 6.24 -6.14
CA THR A 83 11.63 5.11 -6.74
C THR A 83 11.72 5.24 -8.25
N ILE A 84 10.60 5.55 -8.92
CA ILE A 84 10.55 5.75 -10.38
C ILE A 84 11.44 6.94 -10.78
N SER A 85 11.26 8.10 -10.15
CA SER A 85 12.03 9.30 -10.46
C SER A 85 13.53 9.10 -10.26
N ASN A 86 13.96 8.50 -9.15
CA ASN A 86 15.37 8.23 -8.91
C ASN A 86 15.95 7.22 -9.89
N PHE A 87 15.17 6.23 -10.33
CA PHE A 87 15.60 5.27 -11.33
C PHE A 87 15.80 5.93 -12.70
N LEU A 88 14.80 6.68 -13.18
CA LEU A 88 14.88 7.36 -14.48
C LEU A 88 15.98 8.44 -14.51
N ASN A 89 16.20 9.14 -13.39
CA ASN A 89 17.29 10.12 -13.30
C ASN A 89 18.68 9.48 -13.38
N ARG A 90 18.84 8.24 -12.92
CA ARG A 90 20.11 7.49 -13.00
C ARG A 90 20.29 6.79 -14.35
N HIS A 91 19.18 6.49 -15.02
CA HIS A 91 19.16 5.73 -16.27
C HIS A 91 18.29 6.45 -17.31
N PRO A 92 18.82 7.52 -17.94
CA PRO A 92 18.06 8.34 -18.89
C PRO A 92 17.69 7.59 -20.18
N ASP A 93 18.40 6.49 -20.50
CA ASP A 93 18.11 5.59 -21.61
C ASP A 93 16.93 4.65 -21.33
N LYS A 94 16.51 4.54 -20.06
CA LYS A 94 15.47 3.60 -19.64
C LYS A 94 14.11 4.26 -19.58
N THR A 95 13.10 3.42 -19.70
CA THR A 95 11.70 3.83 -19.64
C THR A 95 11.06 3.36 -18.34
N ILE A 96 9.82 3.80 -18.11
CA ILE A 96 9.02 3.37 -16.96
C ILE A 96 8.78 1.84 -16.92
N LYS A 97 8.89 1.16 -18.08
CA LYS A 97 8.77 -0.30 -18.18
C LYS A 97 9.92 -1.01 -17.48
N ASP A 98 11.11 -0.39 -17.48
CA ASP A 98 12.34 -0.96 -16.93
C ASP A 98 12.48 -0.75 -15.42
N VAL A 99 11.61 0.06 -14.81
CA VAL A 99 11.64 0.33 -13.37
C VAL A 99 11.40 -0.97 -12.60
N PRO A 100 12.27 -1.34 -11.64
CA PRO A 100 12.14 -2.57 -10.90
C PRO A 100 10.81 -2.63 -10.11
N ARG A 101 10.13 -3.76 -10.23
CA ARG A 101 8.90 -4.11 -9.49
C ARG A 101 9.24 -5.29 -8.59
N ARG A 102 8.95 -5.16 -7.30
CA ARG A 102 9.25 -6.21 -6.32
C ARG A 102 8.26 -7.36 -6.51
N LYS A 103 8.71 -8.48 -7.09
CA LYS A 103 7.94 -9.73 -7.20
C LYS A 103 7.33 -10.13 -5.87
N SER A 104 6.03 -10.35 -5.85
CA SER A 104 5.33 -10.86 -4.69
C SER A 104 5.42 -12.39 -4.71
N ASN A 105 5.84 -13.03 -3.61
CA ASN A 105 5.97 -14.49 -3.52
C ASN A 105 4.59 -15.22 -3.49
N VAL A 106 3.52 -14.59 -3.97
CA VAL A 106 2.14 -15.06 -3.80
C VAL A 106 1.88 -16.32 -4.63
N ASP A 107 2.47 -16.40 -5.84
CA ASP A 107 2.37 -17.56 -6.73
C ASP A 107 2.85 -18.87 -6.07
N GLY A 108 3.89 -18.80 -5.22
CA GLY A 108 4.42 -19.96 -4.51
C GLY A 108 3.56 -20.43 -3.32
N ALA A 109 2.74 -19.55 -2.75
CA ALA A 109 1.90 -19.87 -1.60
C ALA A 109 0.53 -20.43 -2.01
N GLU A 110 -0.04 -19.92 -3.10
CA GLU A 110 -1.32 -20.38 -3.65
C GLU A 110 -1.19 -21.77 -4.29
N MET A 111 -0.08 -22.03 -5.00
CA MET A 111 0.22 -23.34 -5.58
C MET A 111 0.47 -24.42 -4.51
N LYS A 112 1.14 -24.07 -3.40
CA LYS A 112 1.32 -24.97 -2.25
C LYS A 112 -0.01 -25.30 -1.56
N ARG A 113 -0.94 -24.33 -1.44
CA ARG A 113 -2.27 -24.58 -0.88
C ARG A 113 -3.10 -25.54 -1.73
N TYR A 114 -3.02 -25.41 -3.06
CA TYR A 114 -3.71 -26.32 -4.00
C TYR A 114 -3.12 -27.75 -3.98
N GLN A 115 -1.80 -27.88 -3.81
CA GLN A 115 -1.13 -29.17 -3.72
C GLN A 115 -1.38 -29.91 -2.38
N LEU A 116 -1.60 -29.18 -1.29
CA LEU A 116 -1.94 -29.73 0.04
C LEU A 116 -3.43 -30.07 0.21
N SER A 117 -4.28 -29.68 -0.74
CA SER A 117 -5.72 -30.00 -0.76
C SER A 117 -6.06 -31.17 -1.69
N ARG A 118 -5.06 -31.94 -2.14
CA ARG A 118 -5.20 -33.19 -2.91
C ARG A 118 -4.73 -34.38 -2.10
#